data_AF-A0A7W1YEI0-F1
#
_entry.id   AF-A0A7W1YEI0-F1
#
_cell.length_a   1.000
_cell.length_b   1.000
_cell.length_c   1.000
_cell.angle_alpha   90.00
_cell.angle_beta   90.00
_cell.angle_gamma   90.00
#
_symmetry.space_group_name_H-M   'P 1'
#
loop_
_entity.id
_entity.type
_entity.pdbx_description
1 polymer ?
#
loop_
_entity_poly.entity_id
_entity_poly.type
_entity_poly.pdbx_seq_one_letter_code
_entity_poly.pdbx_strand_id
1 'polypeptide(L)'
;MNSFLAVVPGNHAYNLRRMLITNVNYADLSFLFASHAGEPRNPHLNAEYLSIFETGQGTPYFLNLHYGEIGHTLLLGATGAGKSFTLNFLITDAQKYAPFTRIFDLGGSYEHLTRLFDGSYLRLGMENPSFSINPFSLDRTAENHQFLFSFCKVLIESNGFQMENREAKELYEQIDNIYEIDAENRRLFSLANSLSHRLHEQLHKWVGEGQYGRLFDNVADNLTFATFQTFDFEGMKKYPEVLEALLFYLLHRADTSIDDAGQTTRLKLFVMDEAWLFFANPTIKAYIGEALKTWRKKNAAAILATQSGDDLHHADITSAIVEGCTTKLFLANPGMNPRMYRETFHLNETEASLIQRLIPKQQLLIKRPDIAKVLNLKVDAKSRWLYLNSAFENAQRTEAFAEHGFEKGLEVLAASNRH
;
A
#
# COMPACT_ATOMS: atom_id res chain seq x y z
N MET A 1 37.46 42.27 30.16
CA MET A 1 36.32 41.44 30.59
C MET A 1 35.13 41.55 29.63
N ASN A 2 34.60 42.75 29.39
CA ASN A 2 33.42 42.96 28.52
C ASN A 2 33.57 42.41 27.10
N SER A 3 34.77 42.52 26.50
CA SER A 3 35.03 42.01 25.14
C SER A 3 34.91 40.48 25.03
N PHE A 4 35.24 39.74 26.10
CA PHE A 4 35.10 38.27 26.13
C PHE A 4 33.64 37.87 26.29
N LEU A 5 32.91 38.54 27.20
CA LEU A 5 31.49 38.29 27.42
C LEU A 5 30.62 38.63 26.21
N ALA A 6 31.03 39.62 25.40
CA ALA A 6 30.34 40.02 24.17
C ALA A 6 30.43 39.01 23.02
N VAL A 7 31.35 38.04 23.07
CA VAL A 7 31.50 36.98 22.05
C VAL A 7 30.52 35.83 22.30
N VAL A 8 29.97 35.73 23.51
CA VAL A 8 28.99 34.69 23.86
C VAL A 8 27.62 35.08 23.28
N PRO A 9 26.98 34.20 22.49
CA PRO A 9 25.63 34.45 21.99
C PRO A 9 24.62 34.78 23.09
N GLY A 10 23.75 35.77 22.86
CA GLY A 10 22.76 36.24 23.83
C GLY A 10 23.23 37.36 24.77
N ASN A 11 24.54 37.63 24.85
CA ASN A 11 25.12 38.65 25.76
C ASN A 11 25.27 40.05 25.12
N HIS A 12 24.29 40.44 24.30
CA HIS A 12 24.32 41.67 23.50
C HIS A 12 24.51 42.95 24.33
N ALA A 13 24.13 42.93 25.61
CA ALA A 13 24.32 44.03 26.55
C ALA A 13 25.80 44.42 26.74
N TYR A 14 26.73 43.48 26.53
CA TYR A 14 28.17 43.71 26.67
C TYR A 14 28.85 44.08 25.35
N ASN A 15 28.14 44.03 24.22
CA ASN A 15 28.71 44.34 22.91
C ASN A 15 28.74 45.86 22.67
N LEU A 16 29.96 46.42 22.63
CA LEU A 16 30.19 47.85 22.42
C LEU A 16 29.97 48.29 20.95
N ARG A 17 29.86 47.34 20.01
CA ARG A 17 29.63 47.62 18.58
C ARG A 17 28.26 47.11 18.15
N ARG A 18 27.42 48.03 17.68
CA ARG A 18 26.12 47.70 17.09
C ARG A 18 26.28 47.67 15.56
N MET A 19 25.99 46.51 14.98
CA MET A 19 25.93 46.34 13.53
C MET A 19 24.47 46.10 13.16
N LEU A 20 23.95 46.86 12.21
CA LEU A 20 22.63 46.60 11.65
C LEU A 20 22.77 45.42 10.69
N ILE A 21 22.02 44.37 10.94
CA ILE A 21 21.92 43.19 10.08
C ILE A 21 20.48 43.02 9.64
N THR A 22 20.26 42.38 8.49
CA THR A 22 18.91 42.07 8.01
C THR A 22 18.24 41.04 8.93
N ASN A 23 16.90 41.05 8.99
CA ASN A 23 16.14 40.06 9.75
C ASN A 23 16.46 38.61 9.33
N VAL A 24 16.77 38.40 8.04
CA VAL A 24 17.19 37.10 7.49
C VAL A 24 18.52 36.66 8.09
N ASN A 25 19.55 37.51 8.02
CA ASN A 25 20.87 37.20 8.59
C ASN A 25 20.81 37.00 10.11
N TYR A 26 19.95 37.74 10.82
CA TYR A 26 19.73 37.53 12.25
C TYR A 26 19.05 36.20 12.54
N ALA A 27 18.07 35.79 11.73
CA ALA A 27 17.43 34.49 11.84
C ALA A 27 18.44 33.34 11.59
N ASP A 28 19.31 33.47 10.59
CA ASP A 28 20.36 32.48 10.28
C ASP A 28 21.42 32.36 11.39
N LEU A 29 21.65 33.43 12.15
CA LEU A 29 22.57 33.47 13.30
C LEU A 29 21.87 33.16 14.63
N SER A 30 20.55 32.95 14.61
CA SER A 30 19.76 32.69 15.81
C SER A 30 19.96 31.25 16.29
N PHE A 31 20.06 31.07 17.60
CA PHE A 31 20.03 29.74 18.24
C PHE A 31 18.61 29.20 18.43
N LEU A 32 17.61 29.85 17.83
CA LEU A 32 16.23 29.39 17.82
C LEU A 32 16.07 28.31 16.74
N PHE A 33 16.14 27.06 17.16
CA PHE A 33 15.84 25.92 16.31
C PHE A 33 14.34 25.65 16.33
N ALA A 34 13.65 25.95 15.22
CA ALA A 34 12.30 25.46 15.00
C ALA A 34 12.36 24.04 14.44
N SER A 35 11.60 23.12 15.03
CA SER A 35 11.43 21.79 14.46
C SER A 35 10.79 21.91 13.08
N HIS A 36 11.34 21.24 12.07
CA HIS A 36 10.67 21.14 10.76
C HIS A 36 9.25 20.57 10.96
N ALA A 37 8.23 21.37 10.64
CA ALA A 37 6.82 21.06 10.92
C ALA A 37 6.15 20.26 9.79
N GLY A 38 6.90 19.86 8.77
CA GLY A 38 6.31 19.24 7.58
C GLY A 38 5.66 20.29 6.67
N GLU A 39 4.68 19.88 5.88
CA GLU A 39 4.03 20.73 4.89
C GLU A 39 2.52 20.82 5.17
N PRO A 40 1.99 21.99 5.56
CA PRO A 40 0.55 22.16 5.83
C PRO A 40 -0.37 21.99 4.61
N ARG A 41 0.19 21.91 3.40
CA ARG A 41 -0.57 21.63 2.17
C ARG A 41 0.16 20.57 1.36
N ASN A 42 -0.60 19.75 0.63
CA ASN A 42 -0.08 18.87 -0.39
C ASN A 42 -0.11 19.60 -1.75
N PRO A 43 1.03 20.00 -2.34
CA PRO A 43 1.04 20.75 -3.59
C PRO A 43 0.50 19.95 -4.77
N HIS A 44 0.74 18.64 -4.83
CA HIS A 44 0.30 17.77 -5.93
C HIS A 44 -1.22 17.59 -5.95
N LEU A 45 -1.81 17.32 -4.79
CA LEU A 45 -3.26 17.16 -4.65
C LEU A 45 -4.01 18.50 -4.55
N ASN A 46 -3.28 19.61 -4.46
CA ASN A 46 -3.82 20.94 -4.20
C ASN A 46 -4.73 21.00 -2.94
N ALA A 47 -4.42 20.18 -1.94
CA ALA A 47 -5.23 20.00 -0.74
C ALA A 47 -4.44 20.34 0.53
N GLU A 48 -5.07 20.23 1.70
CA GLU A 48 -4.37 20.25 2.98
C GLU A 48 -3.43 19.04 3.13
N TYR A 49 -2.62 19.02 4.19
CA TYR A 49 -1.75 17.89 4.54
C TYR A 49 -2.56 16.59 4.74
N LEU A 50 -1.95 15.40 4.67
CA LEU A 50 -2.65 14.14 4.94
C LEU A 50 -3.05 14.02 6.41
N SER A 51 -2.07 13.98 7.30
CA SER A 51 -2.26 13.70 8.73
C SER A 51 -1.39 14.60 9.61
N ILE A 52 -1.79 14.82 10.86
CA ILE A 52 -0.93 15.44 11.87
C ILE A 52 -0.28 14.35 12.72
N PHE A 53 1.04 14.44 12.86
CA PHE A 53 1.81 13.71 13.85
C PHE A 53 2.42 14.68 14.86
N GLU A 54 2.91 14.18 15.99
CA GLU A 54 3.66 14.99 16.95
C GLU A 54 5.15 14.71 16.85
N THR A 55 5.99 15.73 16.73
CA THR A 55 7.44 15.57 16.76
C THR A 55 7.93 15.14 18.14
N GLY A 56 9.18 14.66 18.26
CA GLY A 56 9.78 14.39 19.58
C GLY A 56 9.83 15.59 20.54
N GLN A 57 9.56 16.81 20.06
CA GLN A 57 9.54 18.05 20.84
C GLN A 57 8.11 18.51 21.19
N GLY A 58 7.07 17.72 20.89
CA GLY A 58 5.69 18.07 21.21
C GLY A 58 5.04 19.08 20.26
N THR A 59 5.65 19.33 19.09
CA THR A 59 5.11 20.24 18.07
C THR A 59 4.41 19.46 16.94
N PRO A 60 3.40 20.03 16.28
CA PRO A 60 2.72 19.36 15.17
C PRO A 60 3.65 19.18 13.97
N TYR A 61 3.49 18.04 13.30
CA TYR A 61 4.12 17.70 12.03
C TYR A 61 3.03 17.35 11.01
N PHE A 62 2.91 18.16 9.97
CA PHE A 62 1.97 17.99 8.87
C PHE A 62 2.55 17.02 7.84
N LEU A 63 2.09 15.77 7.88
CA LEU A 63 2.55 14.70 7.01
C LEU A 63 1.88 14.78 5.64
N ASN A 64 2.68 14.67 4.59
CA ASN A 64 2.25 14.29 3.25
C ASN A 64 3.01 13.03 2.82
N LEU A 65 2.29 12.07 2.20
CA LEU A 65 2.94 10.92 1.55
C LEU A 65 3.56 11.29 0.21
N HIS A 66 2.99 12.30 -0.46
CA HIS A 66 3.51 12.80 -1.72
C HIS A 66 4.81 13.56 -1.49
N TYR A 67 5.83 13.23 -2.28
CA TYR A 67 7.04 14.02 -2.44
C TYR A 67 7.13 14.43 -3.91
N GLY A 68 6.83 15.70 -4.20
CA GLY A 68 6.49 16.13 -5.56
C GLY A 68 5.21 15.43 -6.03
N GLU A 69 5.24 14.82 -7.22
CA GLU A 69 4.12 14.04 -7.78
C GLU A 69 4.08 12.57 -7.32
N ILE A 70 5.12 12.09 -6.63
CA ILE A 70 5.24 10.68 -6.27
C ILE A 70 4.61 10.45 -4.90
N GLY A 71 3.47 9.75 -4.86
CA GLY A 71 2.77 9.36 -3.65
C GLY A 71 3.10 7.96 -3.11
N HIS A 72 3.93 7.17 -3.81
CA HIS A 72 4.27 5.81 -3.39
C HIS A 72 5.03 5.83 -2.05
N THR A 73 4.59 4.97 -1.14
CA THR A 73 5.08 4.89 0.22
C THR A 73 5.42 3.46 0.58
N LEU A 74 6.59 3.26 1.17
CA LEU A 74 6.98 1.98 1.76
C LEU A 74 6.81 2.06 3.28
N LEU A 75 6.05 1.14 3.87
CA LEU A 75 5.87 1.02 5.32
C LEU A 75 6.45 -0.30 5.82
N LEU A 76 7.39 -0.21 6.75
CA LEU A 76 8.12 -1.35 7.31
C LEU A 76 7.92 -1.40 8.82
N GLY A 77 7.59 -2.58 9.36
CA GLY A 77 7.43 -2.72 10.81
C GLY A 77 7.21 -4.16 11.24
N ALA A 78 7.95 -4.61 12.25
CA ALA A 78 7.82 -5.96 12.78
C ALA A 78 6.39 -6.28 13.26
N THR A 79 6.08 -7.56 13.42
CA THR A 79 4.80 -8.01 13.98
C THR A 79 4.53 -7.29 15.32
N GLY A 80 3.35 -6.69 15.45
CA GLY A 80 2.97 -5.94 16.65
C GLY A 80 3.52 -4.51 16.76
N ALA A 81 4.33 -4.03 15.80
CA ALA A 81 4.87 -2.66 15.79
C ALA A 81 3.81 -1.56 15.54
N GLY A 82 2.59 -1.94 15.15
CA GLY A 82 1.49 -1.01 14.86
C GLY A 82 1.29 -0.72 13.36
N LYS A 83 1.70 -1.65 12.48
CA LYS A 83 1.53 -1.55 11.01
C LYS A 83 0.09 -1.28 10.61
N SER A 84 -0.81 -2.22 10.88
CA SER A 84 -2.23 -2.09 10.51
C SER A 84 -2.89 -0.89 11.20
N PHE A 85 -2.50 -0.56 12.44
CA PHE A 85 -2.98 0.65 13.13
C PHE A 85 -2.60 1.93 12.37
N THR A 86 -1.33 2.04 11.97
CA THR A 86 -0.81 3.18 11.21
C THR A 86 -1.45 3.26 9.82
N LEU A 87 -1.61 2.12 9.14
CA LEU A 87 -2.27 2.06 7.84
C LEU A 87 -3.74 2.50 7.93
N ASN A 88 -4.52 1.95 8.87
CA ASN A 88 -5.91 2.36 9.07
C ASN A 88 -6.03 3.85 9.36
N PHE A 89 -5.12 4.42 10.18
CA PHE A 89 -5.06 5.86 10.43
C PHE A 89 -4.80 6.67 9.15
N LEU A 90 -3.75 6.33 8.38
CA LEU A 90 -3.41 7.05 7.14
C LEU A 90 -4.51 6.93 6.08
N ILE A 91 -5.14 5.76 5.95
CA ILE A 91 -6.23 5.52 5.01
C ILE A 91 -7.46 6.33 5.40
N THR A 92 -7.80 6.38 6.70
CA THR A 92 -8.89 7.18 7.24
C THR A 92 -8.70 8.66 6.89
N ASP A 93 -7.54 9.21 7.22
CA ASP A 93 -7.22 10.61 6.93
C ASP A 93 -7.19 10.89 5.42
N ALA A 94 -6.77 9.92 4.60
CA ALA A 94 -6.78 10.05 3.15
C ALA A 94 -8.20 10.18 2.57
N GLN A 95 -9.24 9.73 3.27
CA GLN A 95 -10.61 9.82 2.76
C GLN A 95 -11.11 11.26 2.60
N LYS A 96 -10.49 12.24 3.25
CA LYS A 96 -10.80 13.67 3.00
C LYS A 96 -10.46 14.13 1.58
N TYR A 97 -9.61 13.38 0.87
CA TYR A 97 -9.34 13.60 -0.56
C TYR A 97 -10.33 12.88 -1.48
N ALA A 98 -11.31 12.18 -0.90
CA ALA A 98 -12.26 11.32 -1.59
C ALA A 98 -11.60 10.39 -2.63
N PRO A 99 -10.55 9.61 -2.28
CA PRO A 99 -9.86 8.76 -3.24
C PRO A 99 -10.72 7.58 -3.71
N PHE A 100 -10.27 6.90 -4.78
CA PHE A 100 -10.58 5.49 -4.97
C PHE A 100 -9.62 4.66 -4.13
N THR A 101 -10.12 4.05 -3.06
CA THR A 101 -9.32 3.22 -2.15
C THR A 101 -9.41 1.76 -2.57
N ARG A 102 -8.27 1.11 -2.76
CA ARG A 102 -8.13 -0.32 -3.07
C ARG A 102 -7.19 -0.95 -2.06
N ILE A 103 -7.69 -1.85 -1.23
CA ILE A 103 -6.90 -2.52 -0.19
C ILE A 103 -6.78 -4.00 -0.55
N PHE A 104 -5.56 -4.50 -0.60
CA PHE A 104 -5.22 -5.91 -0.75
C PHE A 104 -4.65 -6.36 0.59
N ASP A 105 -5.40 -7.24 1.28
CA ASP A 105 -5.13 -7.63 2.65
C ASP A 105 -4.99 -9.15 2.79
N LEU A 106 -4.07 -9.58 3.66
CA LEU A 106 -3.82 -10.99 3.99
C LEU A 106 -4.04 -11.23 5.50
N GLY A 107 -5.08 -10.67 6.10
CA GLY A 107 -5.33 -10.85 7.54
C GLY A 107 -6.58 -10.19 8.12
N GLY A 108 -7.67 -10.06 7.34
CA GLY A 108 -8.97 -9.64 7.85
C GLY A 108 -9.03 -8.25 8.52
N SER A 109 -8.02 -7.41 8.32
CA SER A 109 -7.70 -6.27 9.19
C SER A 109 -8.42 -4.97 8.83
N TYR A 110 -9.14 -4.93 7.70
CA TYR A 110 -9.75 -3.71 7.17
C TYR A 110 -11.27 -3.81 7.02
N GLU A 111 -11.92 -4.90 7.44
CA GLU A 111 -13.37 -5.07 7.31
C GLU A 111 -14.15 -3.95 7.99
N HIS A 112 -13.73 -3.59 9.20
CA HIS A 112 -14.37 -2.52 9.95
C HIS A 112 -14.23 -1.16 9.25
N LEU A 113 -13.01 -0.83 8.83
CA LEU A 113 -12.74 0.42 8.13
C LEU A 113 -13.51 0.51 6.80
N THR A 114 -13.61 -0.61 6.10
CA THR A 114 -14.36 -0.69 4.83
C THR A 114 -15.83 -0.36 5.05
N ARG A 115 -16.45 -0.95 6.07
CA ARG A 115 -17.85 -0.65 6.42
C ARG A 115 -18.04 0.80 6.87
N LEU A 116 -17.07 1.36 7.60
CA LEU A 116 -17.14 2.75 8.06
C LEU A 116 -17.26 3.75 6.91
N PHE A 117 -16.64 3.45 5.76
CA PHE A 117 -16.66 4.28 4.56
C PHE A 117 -17.65 3.78 3.49
N ASP A 118 -18.68 3.03 3.89
CA ASP A 118 -19.70 2.45 3.00
C ASP A 118 -19.09 1.70 1.80
N GLY A 119 -17.93 1.07 2.04
CA GLY A 119 -17.18 0.33 1.07
C GLY A 119 -17.66 -1.10 0.88
N SER A 120 -17.08 -1.78 -0.11
CA SER A 120 -17.29 -3.21 -0.35
C SER A 120 -16.10 -4.01 0.18
N TYR A 121 -16.41 -5.04 0.96
CA TYR A 121 -15.43 -5.97 1.53
C TYR A 121 -15.62 -7.34 0.90
N LEU A 122 -14.68 -7.76 0.07
CA LEU A 122 -14.73 -9.04 -0.64
C LEU A 122 -13.79 -10.04 0.01
N ARG A 123 -14.37 -11.05 0.67
CA ARG A 123 -13.62 -12.22 1.18
C ARG A 123 -13.39 -13.21 0.06
N LEU A 124 -12.14 -13.52 -0.21
CA LEU A 124 -11.75 -14.50 -1.21
C LEU A 124 -11.52 -15.84 -0.53
N GLY A 125 -12.31 -16.83 -0.92
CA GLY A 125 -12.20 -18.21 -0.45
C GLY A 125 -12.61 -19.19 -1.55
N MET A 126 -12.27 -20.46 -1.34
CA MET A 126 -12.62 -21.54 -2.28
C MET A 126 -14.12 -21.88 -2.28
N GLU A 127 -14.84 -21.53 -1.21
CA GLU A 127 -16.27 -21.83 -1.07
C GLU A 127 -17.11 -20.71 -1.68
N ASN A 128 -17.91 -21.05 -2.71
CA ASN A 128 -18.90 -20.20 -3.40
C ASN A 128 -18.50 -18.72 -3.51
N PRO A 129 -17.56 -18.36 -4.41
CA PRO A 129 -17.29 -16.96 -4.68
C PRO A 129 -18.60 -16.27 -5.08
N SER A 130 -18.93 -15.17 -4.41
CA SER A 130 -20.12 -14.35 -4.71
C SER A 130 -20.02 -13.61 -6.05
N PHE A 131 -18.93 -13.86 -6.79
CA PHE A 131 -18.58 -13.26 -8.06
C PHE A 131 -18.05 -14.34 -9.00
N SER A 132 -18.10 -14.05 -10.29
CA SER A 132 -17.52 -14.84 -11.37
C SER A 132 -16.49 -13.99 -12.09
N ILE A 133 -15.34 -14.58 -12.42
CA ILE A 133 -14.32 -13.94 -13.23
C ILE A 133 -14.26 -14.60 -14.60
N ASN A 134 -14.32 -13.78 -15.64
CA ASN A 134 -13.95 -14.16 -17.00
C ASN A 134 -12.88 -13.19 -17.52
N PRO A 135 -11.60 -13.60 -17.63
CA PRO A 135 -10.55 -12.73 -18.14
C PRO A 135 -10.80 -12.22 -19.56
N PHE A 136 -11.47 -13.01 -20.41
CA PHE A 136 -11.75 -12.66 -21.80
C PHE A 136 -12.99 -11.77 -21.98
N SER A 137 -13.58 -11.29 -20.86
CA SER A 137 -14.56 -10.21 -20.87
C SER A 137 -13.93 -8.83 -21.08
N LEU A 138 -12.60 -8.70 -20.90
CA LEU A 138 -11.86 -7.47 -21.13
C LEU A 138 -11.90 -7.09 -22.62
N ASP A 139 -11.92 -5.79 -22.91
CA ASP A 139 -11.92 -5.29 -24.29
C ASP A 139 -10.64 -5.68 -25.05
N ARG A 140 -10.75 -5.87 -26.37
CA ARG A 140 -9.63 -6.19 -27.27
C ARG A 140 -8.72 -4.97 -27.47
N THR A 141 -7.84 -4.71 -26.51
CA THR A 141 -6.80 -3.67 -26.56
C THR A 141 -5.41 -4.28 -26.46
N ALA A 142 -4.38 -3.59 -26.94
CA ALA A 142 -3.00 -4.07 -26.84
C ALA A 142 -2.54 -4.29 -25.38
N GLU A 143 -3.01 -3.42 -24.47
CA GLU A 143 -2.74 -3.52 -23.03
C GLU A 143 -3.42 -4.75 -22.41
N ASN A 144 -4.71 -4.96 -22.68
CA ASN A 144 -5.42 -6.15 -22.19
C ASN A 144 -4.86 -7.43 -22.80
N HIS A 145 -4.44 -7.42 -24.05
CA HIS A 145 -3.78 -8.56 -24.67
C HIS A 145 -2.48 -8.92 -23.96
N GLN A 146 -1.62 -7.93 -23.67
CA GLN A 146 -0.37 -8.14 -22.95
C GLN A 146 -0.60 -8.62 -21.51
N PHE A 147 -1.63 -8.08 -20.85
CA PHE A 147 -2.06 -8.55 -19.55
C PHE A 147 -2.53 -10.01 -19.61
N LEU A 148 -3.44 -10.36 -20.53
CA LEU A 148 -3.97 -11.72 -20.67
C LEU A 148 -2.85 -12.74 -20.95
N PHE A 149 -1.88 -12.38 -21.79
CA PHE A 149 -0.69 -13.20 -22.02
C PHE A 149 0.07 -13.46 -20.71
N SER A 150 0.33 -12.39 -19.95
CA SER A 150 1.03 -12.48 -18.68
C SER A 150 0.22 -13.27 -17.64
N PHE A 151 -1.09 -13.08 -17.61
CA PHE A 151 -2.01 -13.76 -16.69
C PHE A 151 -2.09 -15.26 -16.99
N CYS A 152 -2.29 -15.64 -18.24
CA CYS A 152 -2.25 -17.04 -18.65
C CYS A 152 -0.89 -17.67 -18.38
N LYS A 153 0.22 -16.93 -18.54
CA LYS A 153 1.54 -17.40 -18.12
C LYS A 153 1.60 -17.70 -16.62
N VAL A 154 1.07 -16.83 -15.76
CA VAL A 154 0.96 -17.09 -14.30
C VAL A 154 0.16 -18.37 -14.02
N LEU A 155 -0.95 -18.59 -14.74
CA LEU A 155 -1.74 -19.82 -14.58
C LEU A 155 -0.98 -21.08 -15.02
N ILE A 156 -0.30 -21.02 -16.17
CA ILE A 156 0.42 -22.15 -16.77
C ILE A 156 1.66 -22.53 -15.96
N GLU A 157 2.43 -21.54 -15.48
CA GLU A 157 3.69 -21.76 -14.76
C GLU A 157 3.50 -22.01 -13.25
N SER A 158 2.26 -22.03 -12.76
CA SER A 158 1.91 -22.14 -11.34
C SER A 158 2.41 -23.41 -10.63
N ASN A 159 2.72 -24.49 -11.36
CA ASN A 159 3.28 -25.74 -10.83
C ASN A 159 4.79 -25.90 -11.11
N GLY A 160 5.48 -24.82 -11.47
CA GLY A 160 6.91 -24.83 -11.81
C GLY A 160 7.19 -25.20 -13.28
N PHE A 161 6.16 -25.42 -14.10
CA PHE A 161 6.31 -25.49 -15.54
C PHE A 161 6.98 -24.22 -16.08
N GLN A 162 7.84 -24.36 -17.08
CA GLN A 162 8.52 -23.24 -17.73
C GLN A 162 8.15 -23.23 -19.21
N MET A 163 7.56 -22.13 -19.65
CA MET A 163 7.08 -21.99 -21.02
C MET A 163 8.25 -21.74 -21.99
N GLU A 164 8.28 -22.49 -23.09
CA GLU A 164 9.25 -22.29 -24.16
C GLU A 164 8.86 -21.11 -25.07
N ASN A 165 9.82 -20.52 -25.78
CA ASN A 165 9.54 -19.40 -26.71
C ASN A 165 8.48 -19.72 -27.76
N ARG A 166 8.42 -20.97 -28.24
CA ARG A 166 7.41 -21.42 -29.20
C ARG A 166 6.02 -21.43 -28.58
N GLU A 167 5.92 -21.93 -27.36
CA GLU A 167 4.68 -21.98 -26.57
C GLU A 167 4.20 -20.57 -26.20
N ALA A 168 5.12 -19.67 -25.87
CA ALA A 168 4.82 -18.26 -25.62
C ALA A 168 4.25 -17.56 -26.86
N LYS A 169 4.85 -17.79 -28.04
CA LYS A 169 4.32 -17.26 -29.31
C LYS A 169 2.94 -17.82 -29.62
N GLU A 170 2.76 -19.14 -29.46
CA GLU A 170 1.47 -19.80 -29.63
C GLU A 170 0.40 -19.21 -28.71
N LEU A 171 0.70 -19.09 -27.41
CA LEU A 171 -0.21 -18.50 -26.43
C LEU A 171 -0.61 -17.07 -26.81
N TYR A 172 0.36 -16.25 -27.21
CA TYR A 172 0.10 -14.87 -27.62
C TYR A 172 -0.85 -14.81 -28.82
N GLU A 173 -0.63 -15.62 -29.86
CA GLU A 173 -1.49 -15.67 -31.05
C GLU A 173 -2.90 -16.20 -30.72
N GLN A 174 -3.02 -17.23 -29.88
CA GLN A 174 -4.33 -17.80 -29.54
C GLN A 174 -5.18 -16.89 -28.65
N ILE A 175 -4.55 -16.04 -27.83
CA ILE A 175 -5.29 -15.03 -27.06
C ILE A 175 -6.01 -14.05 -27.99
N ASP A 176 -5.36 -13.59 -29.06
CA ASP A 176 -6.01 -12.71 -30.04
C ASP A 176 -7.14 -13.43 -30.79
N ASN A 177 -6.92 -14.70 -31.19
CA ASN A 177 -7.91 -15.51 -31.91
C ASN A 177 -9.21 -15.72 -31.11
N ILE A 178 -9.17 -15.74 -29.78
CA ILE A 178 -10.39 -15.87 -28.96
C ILE A 178 -11.35 -14.72 -29.20
N TYR A 179 -10.85 -13.52 -29.50
CA TYR A 179 -11.70 -12.37 -29.75
C TYR A 179 -12.45 -12.43 -31.08
N GLU A 180 -12.10 -13.37 -31.97
CA GLU A 180 -12.84 -13.65 -33.21
C GLU A 180 -14.09 -14.52 -32.97
N ILE A 181 -14.19 -15.17 -31.81
CA ILE A 181 -15.37 -15.95 -31.40
C ILE A 181 -16.39 -15.01 -30.73
N ASP A 182 -17.68 -15.37 -30.78
CA ASP A 182 -18.76 -14.68 -30.06
C ASP A 182 -18.45 -14.54 -28.56
N ALA A 183 -18.77 -13.37 -28.00
CA ALA A 183 -18.43 -13.00 -26.62
C ALA A 183 -18.87 -14.04 -25.57
N GLU A 184 -20.03 -14.65 -25.76
CA GLU A 184 -20.59 -15.66 -24.85
C GLU A 184 -19.74 -16.94 -24.76
N ASN A 185 -18.92 -17.19 -25.78
CA ASN A 185 -18.05 -18.37 -25.88
C ASN A 185 -16.59 -18.06 -25.54
N ARG A 186 -16.25 -16.81 -25.23
CA ARG A 186 -14.88 -16.40 -24.85
C ARG A 186 -14.63 -16.78 -23.41
N ARG A 187 -14.00 -17.93 -23.20
CA ARG A 187 -13.67 -18.46 -21.86
C ARG A 187 -12.26 -19.02 -21.84
N LEU A 188 -11.72 -19.22 -20.63
CA LEU A 188 -10.42 -19.85 -20.45
C LEU A 188 -10.39 -21.28 -21.01
N PHE A 189 -11.50 -22.01 -20.95
CA PHE A 189 -11.65 -23.32 -21.60
C PHE A 189 -11.50 -23.23 -23.12
N SER A 190 -12.04 -22.19 -23.75
CA SER A 190 -11.91 -21.97 -25.19
C SER A 190 -10.45 -21.72 -25.58
N LEU A 191 -9.71 -20.96 -24.76
CA LEU A 191 -8.25 -20.83 -24.91
C LEU A 191 -7.58 -22.19 -24.80
N ALA A 192 -7.83 -22.91 -23.71
CA ALA A 192 -7.17 -24.18 -23.42
C ALA A 192 -7.33 -25.18 -24.57
N ASN A 193 -8.50 -25.24 -25.23
CA ASN A 193 -8.74 -26.14 -26.35
C ASN A 193 -8.07 -25.71 -27.67
N SER A 194 -7.71 -24.44 -27.81
CA SER A 194 -6.99 -23.92 -28.99
C SER A 194 -5.48 -24.12 -28.92
N LEU A 195 -4.95 -24.40 -27.72
CA LEU A 195 -3.52 -24.55 -27.46
C LEU A 195 -3.05 -26.00 -27.64
N SER A 196 -1.74 -26.15 -27.81
CA SER A 196 -1.05 -27.43 -27.84
C SER A 196 -1.29 -28.24 -26.57
N HIS A 197 -1.23 -29.58 -26.70
CA HIS A 197 -1.50 -30.52 -25.61
C HIS A 197 -0.74 -30.19 -24.31
N ARG A 198 0.53 -29.79 -24.43
CA ARG A 198 1.39 -29.48 -23.28
C ARG A 198 0.91 -28.26 -22.50
N LEU A 199 0.45 -27.21 -23.18
CA LEU A 199 -0.13 -26.03 -22.55
C LEU A 199 -1.55 -26.30 -22.02
N HIS A 200 -2.34 -27.07 -22.78
CA HIS A 200 -3.67 -27.52 -22.36
C HIS A 200 -3.61 -28.27 -21.03
N GLU A 201 -2.66 -29.21 -20.87
CA GLU A 201 -2.46 -29.95 -19.62
C GLU A 201 -2.20 -29.02 -18.42
N GLN A 202 -1.44 -27.93 -18.60
CA GLN A 202 -1.20 -26.98 -17.51
C GLN A 202 -2.44 -26.14 -17.17
N LEU A 203 -3.25 -25.80 -18.18
CA LEU A 203 -4.50 -25.06 -17.99
C LEU A 203 -5.67 -25.93 -17.50
N HIS A 204 -5.60 -27.26 -17.66
CA HIS A 204 -6.70 -28.18 -17.33
C HIS A 204 -7.23 -27.98 -15.91
N LYS A 205 -6.36 -27.71 -14.93
CA LYS A 205 -6.80 -27.46 -13.55
C LYS A 205 -7.61 -26.17 -13.37
N TRP A 206 -7.51 -25.21 -14.28
CA TRP A 206 -8.17 -23.90 -14.23
C TRP A 206 -9.46 -23.82 -15.05
N VAL A 207 -9.85 -24.88 -15.76
CA VAL A 207 -10.99 -24.87 -16.70
C VAL A 207 -11.92 -26.05 -16.46
N GLY A 208 -13.20 -25.90 -16.83
CA GLY A 208 -14.19 -26.99 -16.77
C GLY A 208 -14.29 -27.65 -15.39
N GLU A 209 -14.08 -28.97 -15.35
CA GLU A 209 -14.09 -29.78 -14.12
C GLU A 209 -12.74 -29.81 -13.38
N GLY A 210 -11.76 -29.03 -13.83
CA GLY A 210 -10.50 -28.84 -13.13
C GLY A 210 -10.67 -28.32 -11.71
N GLN A 211 -9.67 -28.57 -10.86
CA GLN A 211 -9.67 -28.22 -9.43
C GLN A 211 -10.09 -26.77 -9.14
N TYR A 212 -9.72 -25.84 -10.02
CA TYR A 212 -9.98 -24.41 -9.93
C TYR A 212 -10.84 -23.88 -11.09
N GLY A 213 -11.51 -24.77 -11.84
CA GLY A 213 -12.32 -24.42 -13.03
C GLY A 213 -13.31 -23.28 -12.80
N ARG A 214 -13.87 -23.20 -11.60
CA ARG A 214 -14.89 -22.20 -11.26
C ARG A 214 -14.35 -20.77 -11.08
N LEU A 215 -13.04 -20.59 -10.98
CA LEU A 215 -12.45 -19.28 -10.70
C LEU A 215 -12.45 -18.37 -11.93
N PHE A 216 -11.83 -18.81 -13.02
CA PHE A 216 -11.55 -17.98 -14.19
C PHE A 216 -12.25 -18.44 -15.48
N ASP A 217 -12.88 -19.62 -15.49
CA ASP A 217 -13.56 -20.19 -16.66
C ASP A 217 -15.07 -19.95 -16.64
N ASN A 218 -15.47 -18.70 -16.40
CA ASN A 218 -16.87 -18.31 -16.36
C ASN A 218 -17.31 -17.68 -17.69
N VAL A 219 -18.61 -17.71 -17.98
CA VAL A 219 -19.20 -17.01 -19.14
C VAL A 219 -19.17 -15.49 -18.92
N ALA A 220 -19.59 -15.05 -17.74
CA ALA A 220 -19.64 -13.64 -17.38
C ALA A 220 -18.60 -13.28 -16.34
N ASP A 221 -18.12 -12.04 -16.40
CA ASP A 221 -17.40 -11.37 -15.32
C ASP A 221 -18.35 -10.39 -14.63
N ASN A 222 -18.64 -10.62 -13.35
CA ASN A 222 -19.50 -9.73 -12.56
C ASN A 222 -18.74 -9.05 -11.41
N LEU A 223 -17.39 -9.10 -11.44
CA LEU A 223 -16.56 -8.45 -10.44
C LEU A 223 -16.68 -6.93 -10.58
N THR A 224 -17.18 -6.30 -9.51
CA THR A 224 -17.33 -4.85 -9.40
C THR A 224 -16.41 -4.29 -8.32
N PHE A 225 -16.08 -3.00 -8.44
CA PHE A 225 -15.23 -2.29 -7.50
C PHE A 225 -16.01 -1.11 -6.90
N ALA A 226 -16.17 -1.09 -5.59
CA ALA A 226 -16.71 0.07 -4.89
C ALA A 226 -15.68 1.23 -4.86
N THR A 227 -16.09 2.43 -4.44
CA THR A 227 -15.14 3.54 -4.24
C THR A 227 -14.09 3.20 -3.19
N PHE A 228 -14.53 2.62 -2.07
CA PHE A 228 -13.67 2.03 -1.06
C PHE A 228 -13.83 0.52 -1.15
N GLN A 229 -12.78 -0.18 -1.59
CA GLN A 229 -12.82 -1.61 -1.85
C GLN A 229 -11.68 -2.31 -1.12
N THR A 230 -12.01 -3.37 -0.39
CA THR A 230 -11.04 -4.27 0.20
C THR A 230 -11.20 -5.68 -0.35
N PHE A 231 -10.06 -6.30 -0.67
CA PHE A 231 -9.92 -7.70 -1.02
C PHE A 231 -9.18 -8.40 0.10
N ASP A 232 -9.87 -9.33 0.76
CA ASP A 232 -9.29 -10.16 1.81
C ASP A 232 -8.95 -11.54 1.26
N PHE A 233 -7.65 -11.83 1.26
CA PHE A 233 -7.07 -13.06 0.73
C PHE A 233 -6.78 -14.10 1.81
N GLU A 234 -7.18 -13.87 3.07
CA GLU A 234 -6.88 -14.79 4.17
C GLU A 234 -7.33 -16.24 3.89
N GLY A 235 -8.50 -16.42 3.29
CA GLY A 235 -9.02 -17.73 2.88
C GLY A 235 -8.19 -18.45 1.81
N MET A 236 -7.32 -17.73 1.10
CA MET A 236 -6.49 -18.24 0.01
C MET A 236 -5.05 -18.56 0.42
N LYS A 237 -4.66 -18.33 1.68
CA LYS A 237 -3.30 -18.66 2.18
C LYS A 237 -2.86 -20.10 1.92
N LYS A 238 -3.81 -21.05 1.89
CA LYS A 238 -3.55 -22.48 1.65
C LYS A 238 -3.38 -22.83 0.16
N TYR A 239 -3.63 -21.88 -0.74
CA TYR A 239 -3.65 -22.07 -2.19
C TYR A 239 -2.80 -20.97 -2.87
N PRO A 240 -1.46 -21.01 -2.73
CA PRO A 240 -0.57 -19.94 -3.19
C PRO A 240 -0.69 -19.67 -4.71
N GLU A 241 -0.85 -20.72 -5.52
CA GLU A 241 -1.07 -20.58 -6.97
C GLU A 241 -2.37 -19.83 -7.32
N VAL A 242 -3.44 -20.05 -6.53
CA VAL A 242 -4.72 -19.35 -6.69
C VAL A 242 -4.60 -17.92 -6.21
N LEU A 243 -3.91 -17.72 -5.08
CA LEU A 243 -3.64 -16.41 -4.50
C LEU A 243 -2.90 -15.51 -5.49
N GLU A 244 -1.81 -16.00 -6.09
CA GLU A 244 -1.04 -15.26 -7.10
C GLU A 244 -1.90 -14.87 -8.31
N ALA A 245 -2.67 -15.82 -8.86
CA ALA A 245 -3.54 -15.54 -10.00
C ALA A 245 -4.62 -14.50 -9.67
N LEU A 246 -5.30 -14.63 -8.52
CA LEU A 246 -6.32 -13.68 -8.08
C LEU A 246 -5.72 -12.29 -7.83
N LEU A 247 -4.58 -12.21 -7.12
CA LEU A 247 -3.88 -10.95 -6.89
C LEU A 247 -3.58 -10.25 -8.20
N PHE A 248 -3.04 -10.98 -9.18
CA PHE A 248 -2.69 -10.39 -10.46
C PHE A 248 -3.90 -9.87 -11.23
N TYR A 249 -4.97 -10.68 -11.30
CA TYR A 249 -6.19 -10.28 -11.98
C TYR A 249 -6.87 -9.08 -11.33
N LEU A 250 -7.02 -9.11 -10.00
CA LEU A 250 -7.66 -8.03 -9.24
C LEU A 250 -6.86 -6.73 -9.33
N LEU A 251 -5.53 -6.82 -9.35
CA LEU A 251 -4.66 -5.67 -9.53
C LEU A 251 -4.84 -5.03 -10.91
N HIS A 252 -4.89 -5.82 -11.98
CA HIS A 252 -5.16 -5.32 -13.33
C HIS A 252 -6.55 -4.69 -13.47
N ARG A 253 -7.57 -5.33 -12.91
CA ARG A 253 -8.93 -4.76 -12.87
C ARG A 253 -9.00 -3.46 -12.07
N ALA A 254 -8.23 -3.36 -10.99
CA ALA A 254 -8.13 -2.12 -10.24
C ALA A 254 -7.34 -1.04 -11.02
N ASP A 255 -6.30 -1.41 -11.75
CA ASP A 255 -5.49 -0.53 -12.61
C ASP A 255 -6.28 0.02 -13.80
N THR A 256 -7.03 -0.81 -14.50
CA THR A 256 -7.91 -0.36 -15.60
C THR A 256 -8.94 0.67 -15.13
N SER A 257 -9.36 0.66 -13.86
CA SER A 257 -10.20 1.71 -13.28
C SER A 257 -9.47 3.05 -13.04
N ILE A 258 -8.13 3.05 -13.03
CA ILE A 258 -7.29 4.26 -12.96
C ILE A 258 -7.34 5.04 -14.28
N ASP A 259 -7.46 4.33 -15.41
CA ASP A 259 -7.41 4.89 -16.77
C ASP A 259 -8.73 5.47 -17.26
N ASP A 260 -9.76 5.47 -16.43
CA ASP A 260 -11.00 6.18 -16.74
C ASP A 260 -10.73 7.69 -16.86
N ALA A 261 -10.87 8.21 -18.09
CA ALA A 261 -10.67 9.61 -18.44
C ALA A 261 -11.56 10.57 -17.63
N GLY A 262 -12.71 10.10 -17.12
CA GLY A 262 -13.58 10.88 -16.25
C GLY A 262 -13.06 11.06 -14.82
N GLN A 263 -12.01 10.31 -14.43
CA GLN A 263 -11.54 10.21 -13.05
C GLN A 263 -10.03 10.53 -12.92
N THR A 264 -9.39 11.08 -13.94
CA THR A 264 -7.94 11.31 -13.97
C THR A 264 -7.44 12.17 -12.79
N THR A 265 -8.22 13.17 -12.37
CA THR A 265 -7.85 14.08 -11.27
C THR A 265 -8.06 13.48 -9.88
N ARG A 266 -8.88 12.44 -9.74
CA ARG A 266 -9.18 11.81 -8.47
C ARG A 266 -8.01 10.93 -8.03
N LEU A 267 -7.62 11.00 -6.76
CA LEU A 267 -6.54 10.16 -6.20
C LEU A 267 -6.96 8.69 -6.21
N LYS A 268 -6.09 7.79 -6.65
CA LYS A 268 -6.26 6.34 -6.48
C LYS A 268 -5.25 5.85 -5.46
N LEU A 269 -5.73 5.29 -4.36
CA LEU A 269 -4.92 4.85 -3.25
C LEU A 269 -4.95 3.32 -3.19
N PHE A 270 -3.84 2.71 -3.56
CA PHE A 270 -3.62 1.27 -3.47
C PHE A 270 -2.87 0.96 -2.18
N VAL A 271 -3.41 0.08 -1.36
CA VAL A 271 -2.78 -0.37 -0.12
C VAL A 271 -2.53 -1.87 -0.26
N MET A 272 -1.27 -2.26 -0.23
CA MET A 272 -0.84 -3.65 -0.33
C MET A 272 -0.26 -4.05 1.01
N ASP A 273 -1.11 -4.61 1.88
CA ASP A 273 -0.68 -5.14 3.16
C ASP A 273 -0.11 -6.54 2.95
N GLU A 274 1.11 -6.79 3.41
CA GLU A 274 1.94 -7.94 3.01
C GLU A 274 2.41 -7.87 1.54
N ALA A 275 3.03 -6.74 1.17
CA ALA A 275 3.53 -6.49 -0.18
C ALA A 275 4.49 -7.58 -0.72
N TRP A 276 5.16 -8.36 0.15
CA TRP A 276 6.05 -9.44 -0.25
C TRP A 276 5.36 -10.53 -1.10
N LEU A 277 4.04 -10.71 -0.94
CA LEU A 277 3.25 -11.65 -1.75
C LEU A 277 3.31 -11.32 -3.25
N PHE A 278 3.34 -10.03 -3.58
CA PHE A 278 3.40 -9.57 -4.96
C PHE A 278 4.78 -9.75 -5.60
N PHE A 279 5.81 -10.08 -4.79
CA PHE A 279 7.19 -10.23 -5.26
C PHE A 279 7.61 -11.71 -5.40
N ALA A 280 6.76 -12.65 -5.01
CA ALA A 280 7.03 -14.08 -5.15
C ALA A 280 7.03 -14.51 -6.63
N ASN A 281 6.02 -14.11 -7.40
CA ASN A 281 5.90 -14.43 -8.81
C ASN A 281 6.67 -13.42 -9.69
N PRO A 282 7.59 -13.83 -10.57
CA PRO A 282 8.36 -12.91 -11.43
C PRO A 282 7.49 -12.03 -12.33
N THR A 283 6.35 -12.53 -12.81
CA THR A 283 5.43 -11.79 -13.68
C THR A 283 4.72 -10.68 -12.90
N ILE A 284 4.20 -11.00 -11.70
CA ILE A 284 3.54 -10.02 -10.83
C ILE A 284 4.55 -8.98 -10.34
N LYS A 285 5.77 -9.42 -9.99
CA LYS A 285 6.89 -8.55 -9.62
C LYS A 285 7.17 -7.53 -10.72
N ALA A 286 7.33 -7.98 -11.97
CA ALA A 286 7.57 -7.09 -13.11
C ALA A 286 6.42 -6.10 -13.32
N TYR A 287 5.18 -6.55 -13.17
CA TYR A 287 3.99 -5.70 -13.26
C TYR A 287 4.00 -4.58 -12.20
N ILE A 288 4.24 -4.90 -10.92
CA ILE A 288 4.34 -3.89 -9.85
C ILE A 288 5.47 -2.91 -10.12
N GLY A 289 6.62 -3.38 -10.59
CA GLY A 289 7.77 -2.54 -10.91
C GLY A 289 7.46 -1.51 -12.01
N GLU A 290 6.64 -1.87 -12.99
CA GLU A 290 6.17 -0.93 -14.01
C GLU A 290 5.06 -0.02 -13.49
N ALA A 291 4.12 -0.56 -12.72
CA ALA A 291 3.03 0.20 -12.09
C ALA A 291 3.58 1.35 -11.24
N LEU A 292 4.61 1.13 -10.41
CA LEU A 292 5.24 2.19 -9.61
C LEU A 292 5.87 3.31 -10.46
N LYS A 293 6.21 3.06 -11.74
CA LYS A 293 6.75 4.09 -12.64
C LYS A 293 5.65 4.87 -13.36
N THR A 294 4.54 4.20 -13.69
CA THR A 294 3.45 4.75 -14.50
C THR A 294 2.37 5.42 -13.64
N TRP A 295 2.04 4.85 -12.47
CA TRP A 295 0.98 5.31 -11.57
C TRP A 295 1.17 6.73 -11.07
N ARG A 296 2.42 7.16 -10.84
CA ARG A 296 2.72 8.56 -10.47
C ARG A 296 2.18 9.59 -11.47
N LYS A 297 2.00 9.23 -12.74
CA LYS A 297 1.48 10.12 -13.79
C LYS A 297 -0.05 10.16 -13.84
N LYS A 298 -0.72 9.22 -13.17
CA LYS A 298 -2.19 9.02 -13.21
C LYS A 298 -2.89 9.40 -11.89
N ASN A 299 -2.22 10.21 -11.05
CA ASN A 299 -2.62 10.53 -9.68
C ASN A 299 -2.94 9.27 -8.85
N ALA A 300 -2.07 8.26 -8.96
CA ALA A 300 -2.18 7.01 -8.22
C ALA A 300 -0.99 6.85 -7.27
N ALA A 301 -1.28 6.44 -6.04
CA ALA A 301 -0.32 6.21 -4.99
C ALA A 301 -0.45 4.77 -4.46
N ALA A 302 0.68 4.16 -4.14
CA ALA A 302 0.74 2.82 -3.58
C ALA A 302 1.37 2.88 -2.20
N ILE A 303 0.72 2.31 -1.19
CA ILE A 303 1.30 2.06 0.12
C ILE A 303 1.65 0.58 0.17
N LEU A 304 2.93 0.28 0.04
CA LEU A 304 3.48 -1.07 0.15
C LEU A 304 3.85 -1.31 1.60
N ALA A 305 3.20 -2.26 2.27
CA ALA A 305 3.46 -2.53 3.68
C ALA A 305 3.94 -3.96 3.90
N THR A 306 5.07 -4.13 4.60
CA THR A 306 5.61 -5.47 4.91
C THR A 306 6.19 -5.53 6.33
N GLN A 307 6.13 -6.73 6.93
CA GLN A 307 6.63 -6.93 8.30
C GLN A 307 8.13 -7.12 8.37
N SER A 308 8.71 -7.68 7.31
CA SER A 308 10.11 -8.07 7.26
C SER A 308 10.82 -7.25 6.19
N GLY A 309 11.79 -6.45 6.63
CA GLY A 309 12.75 -5.83 5.71
C GLY A 309 13.63 -6.87 5.02
N ASP A 310 13.80 -8.06 5.62
CA ASP A 310 14.58 -9.15 5.02
C ASP A 310 13.85 -9.73 3.80
N ASP A 311 12.53 -9.87 3.84
CA ASP A 311 11.73 -10.37 2.70
C ASP A 311 11.87 -9.44 1.50
N LEU A 312 11.97 -8.14 1.77
CA LEU A 312 12.25 -7.15 0.76
C LEU A 312 13.71 -7.24 0.31
N HIS A 313 14.71 -7.28 1.19
CA HIS A 313 16.12 -7.34 0.80
C HIS A 313 16.46 -8.47 -0.19
N HIS A 314 15.83 -9.64 -0.06
CA HIS A 314 16.05 -10.78 -0.96
C HIS A 314 15.30 -10.69 -2.29
N ALA A 315 14.43 -9.70 -2.46
CA ALA A 315 13.69 -9.50 -3.70
C ALA A 315 14.49 -8.66 -4.70
N ASP A 316 14.65 -9.18 -5.93
CA ASP A 316 15.37 -8.48 -7.01
C ASP A 316 14.77 -7.11 -7.39
N ILE A 317 13.52 -6.85 -6.99
CA ILE A 317 12.78 -5.61 -7.25
C ILE A 317 13.05 -4.50 -6.22
N THR A 318 13.82 -4.78 -5.18
CA THR A 318 13.94 -3.89 -4.02
C THR A 318 14.53 -2.54 -4.34
N SER A 319 15.51 -2.46 -5.24
CA SER A 319 16.03 -1.17 -5.73
C SER A 319 14.91 -0.34 -6.36
N ALA A 320 14.10 -0.93 -7.24
CA ALA A 320 12.99 -0.25 -7.89
C ALA A 320 11.91 0.21 -6.90
N ILE A 321 11.62 -0.58 -5.86
CA ILE A 321 10.67 -0.19 -4.79
C ILE A 321 11.25 0.95 -3.95
N VAL A 322 12.52 0.86 -3.55
CA VAL A 322 13.20 1.86 -2.74
C VAL A 322 13.31 3.18 -3.49
N GLU A 323 13.57 3.15 -4.79
CA GLU A 323 13.60 4.34 -5.66
C GLU A 323 12.19 4.88 -5.94
N GLY A 324 11.22 3.99 -6.22
CA GLY A 324 9.84 4.36 -6.53
C GLY A 324 9.06 4.90 -5.34
N CYS A 325 9.34 4.41 -4.13
CA CYS A 325 8.74 4.86 -2.88
C CYS A 325 9.59 5.96 -2.23
N THR A 326 9.38 7.21 -2.64
CA THR A 326 10.10 8.38 -2.13
C THR A 326 9.91 8.57 -0.62
N THR A 327 8.69 8.31 -0.13
CA THR A 327 8.37 8.33 1.30
C THR A 327 8.53 6.93 1.89
N LYS A 328 9.32 6.80 2.97
CA LYS A 328 9.49 5.55 3.72
C LYS A 328 9.10 5.78 5.17
N LEU A 329 8.29 4.90 5.71
CA LEU A 329 7.82 4.91 7.10
C LEU A 329 8.34 3.65 7.80
N PHE A 330 9.23 3.82 8.76
CA PHE A 330 9.75 2.73 9.58
C PHE A 330 9.08 2.75 10.94
N LEU A 331 8.37 1.69 11.29
CA LEU A 331 7.90 1.44 12.64
C LEU A 331 8.99 0.74 13.46
N ALA A 332 8.73 0.56 14.75
CA ALA A 332 9.64 -0.12 15.65
C ALA A 332 10.02 -1.51 15.14
N ASN A 333 11.33 -1.74 14.99
CA ASN A 333 11.88 -3.06 14.70
C ASN A 333 13.19 -3.29 15.48
N PRO A 334 13.12 -3.65 16.77
CA PRO A 334 14.30 -3.88 17.59
C PRO A 334 15.20 -5.01 17.08
N GLY A 335 14.60 -6.00 16.40
CA GLY A 335 15.29 -7.18 15.87
C GLY A 335 15.90 -6.97 14.48
N MET A 336 15.76 -5.80 13.87
CA MET A 336 16.29 -5.56 12.52
C MET A 336 17.81 -5.69 12.47
N ASN A 337 18.35 -6.18 11.35
CA ASN A 337 19.77 -6.08 11.04
C ASN A 337 20.12 -4.65 10.58
N PRO A 338 20.87 -3.87 11.38
CA PRO A 338 21.13 -2.46 11.05
C PRO A 338 21.94 -2.30 9.77
N ARG A 339 22.85 -3.24 9.47
CA ARG A 339 23.69 -3.18 8.28
C ARG A 339 22.84 -3.34 7.03
N MET A 340 21.99 -4.37 7.00
CA MET A 340 21.08 -4.62 5.89
C MET A 340 20.15 -3.41 5.67
N TYR A 341 19.55 -2.86 6.73
CA TYR A 341 18.64 -1.72 6.60
C TYR A 341 19.35 -0.48 6.05
N ARG A 342 20.59 -0.23 6.47
CA ARG A 342 21.40 0.87 5.95
C ARG A 342 21.72 0.70 4.47
N GLU A 343 22.13 -0.50 4.06
CA GLU A 343 22.49 -0.82 2.68
C GLU A 343 21.25 -0.76 1.77
N THR A 344 20.13 -1.35 2.20
CA THR A 344 18.88 -1.46 1.43
C THR A 344 18.14 -0.13 1.30
N PHE A 345 18.02 0.62 2.40
CA PHE A 345 17.16 1.81 2.47
C PHE A 345 17.94 3.13 2.52
N HIS A 346 19.26 3.07 2.31
CA HIS A 346 20.17 4.23 2.35
C HIS A 346 20.08 5.01 3.66
N LEU A 347 20.06 4.28 4.77
CA LEU A 347 20.02 4.86 6.11
C LEU A 347 21.43 5.13 6.63
N ASN A 348 21.58 6.19 7.42
CA ASN A 348 22.77 6.40 8.23
C ASN A 348 22.71 5.64 9.57
N GLU A 349 23.80 5.68 10.34
CA GLU A 349 23.91 4.99 11.63
C GLU A 349 22.87 5.47 12.65
N THR A 350 22.64 6.78 12.70
CA THR A 350 21.69 7.38 13.62
C THR A 350 20.27 6.95 13.26
N GLU A 351 19.89 7.03 11.99
CA GLU A 351 18.57 6.61 11.48
C GLU A 351 18.30 5.13 11.80
N ALA A 352 19.26 4.25 11.51
CA ALA A 352 19.13 2.83 11.81
C ALA A 352 19.00 2.58 13.34
N SER A 353 19.81 3.27 14.15
CA SER A 353 19.73 3.15 15.61
C SER A 353 18.40 3.68 16.17
N LEU A 354 17.84 4.74 15.56
CA LEU A 354 16.52 5.26 15.94
C LEU A 354 15.43 4.23 15.71
N ILE A 355 15.40 3.55 14.55
CA ILE A 355 14.38 2.54 14.22
C ILE A 355 14.34 1.42 15.27
N GLN A 356 15.50 0.97 15.74
CA GLN A 356 15.60 -0.06 16.78
C GLN A 356 15.03 0.38 18.13
N ARG A 357 15.00 1.70 18.39
CA ARG A 357 14.60 2.30 19.67
C ARG A 357 13.21 2.94 19.65
N LEU A 358 12.53 2.95 18.49
CA LEU A 358 11.17 3.48 18.39
C LEU A 358 10.25 2.73 19.36
N ILE A 359 9.35 3.48 19.98
CA ILE A 359 8.31 2.91 20.84
C ILE A 359 7.25 2.25 19.94
N PRO A 360 7.02 0.92 20.03
CA PRO A 360 6.02 0.22 19.24
C PRO A 360 4.62 0.83 19.40
N LYS A 361 3.82 0.82 18.32
CA LYS A 361 2.44 1.36 18.27
C LYS A 361 2.29 2.85 18.60
N GLN A 362 3.40 3.58 18.73
CA GLN A 362 3.40 5.00 19.07
C GLN A 362 4.33 5.80 18.17
N GLN A 363 5.53 5.30 17.87
CA GLN A 363 6.55 6.03 17.13
C GLN A 363 6.83 5.42 15.77
N LEU A 364 7.12 6.29 14.81
CA LEU A 364 7.64 5.93 13.50
C LEU A 364 8.75 6.88 13.09
N LEU A 365 9.68 6.41 12.26
CA LEU A 365 10.64 7.25 11.56
C LEU A 365 10.13 7.46 10.13
N ILE A 366 9.91 8.72 9.74
CA ILE A 366 9.76 9.08 8.33
C ILE A 366 11.15 9.31 7.73
N LYS A 367 11.39 8.76 6.54
CA LYS A 367 12.56 9.02 5.71
C LYS A 367 12.11 9.44 4.31
N ARG A 368 12.56 10.62 3.89
CA ARG A 368 12.43 11.21 2.55
C ARG A 368 13.82 11.69 2.10
N PRO A 369 14.01 12.08 0.82
CA PRO A 369 15.32 12.53 0.34
C PRO A 369 15.93 13.68 1.15
N ASP A 370 15.10 14.57 1.66
CA ASP A 370 15.44 15.82 2.35
C ASP A 370 15.35 15.73 3.88
N ILE A 371 14.61 14.75 4.43
CA ILE A 371 14.34 14.69 5.87
C ILE A 371 14.28 13.25 6.39
N ALA A 372 14.83 13.06 7.58
CA ALA A 372 14.58 11.89 8.43
C ALA A 372 14.15 12.36 9.82
N LYS A 373 13.00 11.89 10.32
CA LYS A 373 12.45 12.39 11.59
C LYS A 373 11.61 11.35 12.31
N VAL A 374 11.76 11.29 13.64
CA VAL A 374 10.87 10.50 14.50
C VAL A 374 9.60 11.28 14.78
N LEU A 375 8.47 10.64 14.51
CA LEU A 375 7.13 11.14 14.68
C LEU A 375 6.38 10.23 15.67
N ASN A 376 5.53 10.85 16.48
CA ASN A 376 4.63 10.17 17.40
C ASN A 376 3.22 10.23 16.82
N LEU A 377 2.59 9.06 16.70
CA LEU A 377 1.18 8.91 16.38
C LEU A 377 0.40 8.96 17.69
N LYS A 378 -0.20 10.12 17.98
CA LYS A 378 -1.16 10.26 19.07
C LYS A 378 -2.56 10.33 18.49
N VAL A 379 -3.38 9.36 18.87
CA VAL A 379 -4.77 9.25 18.45
C VAL A 379 -5.63 9.41 19.70
N ASP A 380 -6.73 10.15 19.58
CA ASP A 380 -7.68 10.30 20.68
C ASP A 380 -8.34 8.96 21.03
N ALA A 381 -8.94 8.88 22.22
CA ALA A 381 -9.50 7.64 22.73
C ALA A 381 -10.62 7.06 21.84
N LYS A 382 -11.42 7.90 21.15
CA LYS A 382 -12.49 7.43 20.26
C LYS A 382 -11.87 6.88 18.98
N SER A 383 -11.04 7.67 18.30
CA SER A 383 -10.43 7.27 17.02
C SER A 383 -9.53 6.05 17.17
N ARG A 384 -8.92 5.84 18.34
CA ARG A 384 -8.12 4.63 18.62
C ARG A 384 -8.93 3.36 18.37
N TRP A 385 -10.19 3.30 18.76
CA TRP A 385 -11.05 2.12 18.58
C TRP A 385 -11.36 1.79 17.13
N LEU A 386 -11.20 2.75 16.21
CA LEU A 386 -11.35 2.53 14.77
C LEU A 386 -10.21 1.71 14.17
N TYR A 387 -9.02 1.76 14.79
CA TYR A 387 -7.78 1.23 14.19
C TYR A 387 -7.22 0.02 14.95
N LEU A 388 -7.83 -0.36 16.06
CA LEU A 388 -7.51 -1.56 16.83
C LEU A 388 -8.00 -2.82 16.10
N ASN A 389 -7.15 -3.84 16.07
CA ASN A 389 -7.36 -5.07 15.28
C ASN A 389 -7.12 -6.36 16.07
N SER A 390 -7.06 -6.34 17.41
CA SER A 390 -7.04 -7.60 18.16
C SER A 390 -8.43 -8.26 18.18
N ALA A 391 -8.48 -9.58 18.30
CA ALA A 391 -9.73 -10.34 18.32
C ALA A 391 -10.69 -9.86 19.44
N PHE A 392 -10.14 -9.59 20.64
CA PHE A 392 -10.92 -9.10 21.78
C PHE A 392 -11.45 -7.68 21.55
N GLU A 393 -10.61 -6.76 21.06
CA GLU A 393 -11.03 -5.38 20.77
C GLU A 393 -12.06 -5.34 19.65
N ASN A 394 -11.92 -6.20 18.63
CA ASN A 394 -12.90 -6.33 17.55
C ASN A 394 -14.26 -6.82 18.06
N ALA A 395 -14.28 -7.79 18.97
CA ALA A 395 -15.51 -8.29 19.59
C ALA A 395 -16.19 -7.20 20.42
N GLN A 396 -15.44 -6.52 21.29
CA GLN A 396 -15.95 -5.40 22.10
C GLN A 396 -16.51 -4.27 21.24
N ARG A 397 -15.81 -3.92 20.15
CA ARG A 397 -16.29 -2.91 19.21
C ARG A 397 -17.59 -3.32 18.55
N THR A 398 -17.67 -4.57 18.10
CA THR A 398 -18.87 -5.10 17.42
C THR A 398 -20.07 -5.11 18.35
N GLU A 399 -19.89 -5.56 19.60
CA GLU A 399 -20.92 -5.57 20.65
C GLU A 399 -21.40 -4.15 20.97
N ALA A 400 -20.47 -3.23 21.27
CA ALA A 400 -20.81 -1.84 21.59
C ALA A 400 -21.56 -1.14 20.44
N PHE A 401 -21.20 -1.42 19.19
CA PHE A 401 -21.86 -0.81 18.03
C PHE A 401 -23.24 -1.40 17.77
N ALA A 402 -23.42 -2.70 18.04
CA ALA A 402 -24.73 -3.35 17.97
C ALA A 402 -25.68 -2.83 19.06
N GLU A 403 -25.20 -2.62 20.28
CA GLU A 403 -26.03 -2.19 21.41
C GLU A 403 -26.34 -0.69 21.42
N HIS A 404 -25.41 0.15 20.97
CA HIS A 404 -25.50 1.61 21.16
C HIS A 404 -25.47 2.40 19.86
N GLY A 405 -25.22 1.76 18.71
CA GLY A 405 -24.92 2.44 17.45
C GLY A 405 -23.48 2.96 17.39
N PHE A 406 -23.05 3.43 16.22
CA PHE A 406 -21.66 3.79 15.95
C PHE A 406 -21.11 4.87 16.88
N GLU A 407 -21.74 6.05 16.91
CA GLU A 407 -21.23 7.20 17.63
C GLU A 407 -21.21 6.96 19.15
N LYS A 408 -22.34 6.54 19.71
CA LYS A 408 -22.46 6.26 21.16
C LYS A 408 -21.66 5.04 21.60
N GLY A 409 -21.53 4.02 20.74
CA GLY A 409 -20.66 2.87 20.98
C GLY A 409 -19.19 3.29 21.13
N LEU A 410 -18.70 4.19 20.27
CA LEU A 410 -17.35 4.76 20.41
C LEU A 410 -17.17 5.52 21.72
N GLU A 411 -18.20 6.23 22.20
CA GLU A 411 -18.13 6.94 23.48
C GLU A 411 -18.00 6.00 24.67
N VAL A 412 -18.78 4.92 24.67
CA VAL A 412 -18.74 3.90 25.73
C VAL A 412 -17.37 3.22 25.76
N LEU A 413 -16.86 2.82 24.60
CA LEU A 413 -15.54 2.21 24.44
C LEU A 413 -14.40 3.17 24.85
N ALA A 414 -14.51 4.44 24.52
CA ALA A 414 -13.52 5.45 24.92
C ALA A 414 -13.53 5.74 26.42
N ALA A 415 -14.70 5.61 27.07
CA ALA A 415 -14.85 5.82 28.51
C ALA A 415 -14.30 4.65 29.34
N SER A 416 -14.42 3.41 28.85
CA SER A 416 -13.97 2.21 29.57
C SER A 416 -12.44 2.05 29.64
N ASN A 417 -11.69 2.67 28.73
CA ASN A 417 -10.22 2.61 28.64
C ASN A 417 -9.48 3.72 29.43
N ARG A 418 -10.13 4.41 30.37
CA ARG A 418 -9.51 5.46 31.22
C ARG A 418 -8.71 4.93 32.42
N HIS A 419 -8.25 3.67 32.39
CA HIS A 419 -7.47 3.07 33.47
C HIS A 419 -6.03 2.76 33.06
#